data_AF-A0A1Q4WF22-F1
#
_entry.id   AF-A0A1Q4WF22-F1
#
_cell.length_a   1.000
_cell.length_b   1.000
_cell.length_c   1.000
_cell.angle_alpha   90.00
_cell.angle_beta   90.00
_cell.angle_gamma   90.00
#
_symmetry.space_group_name_H-M   'P 1'
#
loop_
_entity.id
_entity.type
_entity.pdbx_description
1 polymer ?
#
loop_
_entity_poly.entity_id
_entity_poly.type
_entity_poly.pdbx_seq_one_letter_code
_entity_poly.pdbx_strand_id
1 'polypeptide(L)'
;MPDAVAEVRKAVDRLYGHRVMRRRAAEVTSESALRGARASAALAGADWPLEEVRRRSDFGADPEARTVGAALRIAAEAGQLLSIWRHSPLQVLARLHLLAVGDGDPAAGRPRRAGEGAEVLFPQELEPVESVEVEAVDGPPPVLPPAPGAEEVAARLDQLSRLLVARAEGQGVGTPALVVASVVHGELLALRPFGAHNGVIARAAQRIVLIAEGLDPKSICPAEVGLAELGTAAHRRALAGYLAGTPEGMAAWIAYSGRALRLGVRESTAVCEAMQRGMV
;
A
#
# COMPACT_ATOMS: atom_id res chain seq x y z
N MET A 1 15.07 1.12 -14.35
CA MET A 1 13.95 0.20 -14.02
C MET A 1 14.45 -1.18 -13.56
N PRO A 2 15.32 -1.89 -14.33
CA PRO A 2 15.91 -3.17 -13.89
C PRO A 2 16.64 -3.07 -12.55
N ASP A 3 17.38 -1.99 -12.30
CA ASP A 3 18.14 -1.80 -11.06
C ASP A 3 17.23 -1.70 -9.82
N ALA A 4 16.09 -1.00 -9.92
CA ALA A 4 15.15 -0.87 -8.82
C ALA A 4 14.55 -2.24 -8.42
N VAL A 5 14.24 -3.08 -9.41
CA VAL A 5 13.75 -4.45 -9.19
C VAL A 5 14.81 -5.31 -8.52
N ALA A 6 16.05 -5.26 -9.01
CA ALA A 6 17.16 -6.04 -8.48
C ALA A 6 17.49 -5.65 -7.03
N GLU A 7 17.56 -4.34 -6.76
CA GLU A 7 17.88 -3.83 -5.42
C GLU A 7 16.77 -4.13 -4.39
N VAL A 8 15.49 -4.06 -4.79
CA VAL A 8 14.38 -4.50 -3.93
C VAL A 8 14.52 -5.99 -3.60
N ARG A 9 14.69 -6.84 -4.60
CA ARG A 9 14.84 -8.30 -4.38
C ARG A 9 15.99 -8.60 -3.43
N LYS A 10 17.16 -8.01 -3.68
CA LYS A 10 18.36 -8.14 -2.84
C LYS A 10 18.13 -7.68 -1.40
N ALA A 11 17.39 -6.58 -1.19
CA ALA A 11 17.06 -6.09 0.15
C ALA A 11 16.14 -7.07 0.89
N VAL A 12 15.09 -7.55 0.23
CA VAL A 12 14.14 -8.50 0.81
C VAL A 12 14.82 -9.84 1.13
N ASP A 13 15.61 -10.39 0.20
CA ASP A 13 16.36 -11.64 0.40
C ASP A 13 17.32 -11.53 1.60
N ARG A 14 17.99 -10.38 1.76
CA ARG A 14 18.85 -10.11 2.92
C ARG A 14 18.07 -10.13 4.23
N LEU A 15 16.89 -9.51 4.28
CA LEU A 15 16.02 -9.53 5.46
C LEU A 15 15.57 -10.96 5.78
N TYR A 16 15.18 -11.75 4.78
CA TYR A 16 14.86 -13.17 4.98
C TYR A 16 16.03 -13.99 5.53
N GLY A 17 17.26 -13.63 5.16
CA GLY A 17 18.49 -14.23 5.72
C GLY A 17 18.81 -13.81 7.15
N HIS A 18 18.12 -12.82 7.72
CA HIS A 18 18.40 -12.32 9.07
C HIS A 18 18.14 -13.40 10.13
N ARG A 19 19.00 -13.50 11.16
CA ARG A 19 18.94 -14.60 12.15
C ARG A 19 17.60 -14.70 12.86
N VAL A 20 16.96 -13.56 13.14
CA VAL A 20 15.67 -13.45 13.83
C VAL A 20 14.55 -14.05 12.98
N MET A 21 14.61 -13.91 11.65
CA MET A 21 13.63 -14.49 10.73
C MET A 21 13.59 -16.02 10.75
N ARG A 22 14.61 -16.69 11.29
CA ARG A 22 14.61 -18.16 11.47
C ARG A 22 13.81 -18.61 12.69
N ARG A 23 13.63 -17.75 13.71
CA ARG A 23 13.07 -18.13 15.01
C ARG A 23 11.81 -17.36 15.38
N ARG A 24 11.71 -16.09 14.99
CA ARG A 24 10.68 -15.12 15.39
C ARG A 24 9.99 -14.48 14.19
N ALA A 25 9.87 -15.21 13.08
CA ALA A 25 9.28 -14.67 11.84
C ALA A 25 7.86 -14.14 12.04
N ALA A 26 7.03 -14.86 12.81
CA ALA A 26 5.65 -14.46 13.09
C ALA A 26 5.59 -13.12 13.82
N GLU A 27 6.48 -12.89 14.79
CA GLU A 27 6.56 -11.64 15.54
C GLU A 27 6.98 -10.48 14.64
N VAL A 28 7.95 -10.70 13.74
CA VAL A 28 8.36 -9.69 12.74
C VAL A 28 7.22 -9.38 11.76
N THR A 29 6.47 -10.40 11.33
CA THR A 29 5.27 -10.21 10.49
C THR A 29 4.22 -9.38 11.21
N SER A 30 3.95 -9.65 12.50
CA SER A 30 3.00 -8.88 13.30
C SER A 30 3.42 -7.41 13.47
N GLU A 31 4.70 -7.16 13.76
CA GLU A 31 5.24 -5.79 13.84
C GLU A 31 5.19 -5.06 12.49
N SER A 32 5.52 -5.75 11.39
CA SER A 32 5.39 -5.23 10.03
C SER A 32 3.94 -4.85 9.71
N ALA A 33 2.97 -5.70 10.06
CA ALA A 33 1.55 -5.42 9.84
C ALA A 33 1.07 -4.22 10.66
N LEU A 34 1.43 -4.13 11.95
CA LEU A 34 1.06 -3.03 12.83
C LEU A 34 1.63 -1.69 12.34
N ARG A 35 2.93 -1.66 12.02
CA ARG A 35 3.61 -0.44 11.53
C ARG A 35 3.12 -0.04 10.15
N GLY A 36 2.88 -1.00 9.27
CA GLY A 36 2.27 -0.78 7.96
C GLY A 36 0.87 -0.19 8.06
N ALA A 37 0.02 -0.73 8.96
CA ALA A 37 -1.31 -0.20 9.22
C ALA A 37 -1.28 1.25 9.74
N ARG A 38 -0.42 1.53 10.73
CA ARG A 38 -0.20 2.89 11.26
C ARG A 38 0.21 3.85 10.14
N ALA A 39 1.24 3.52 9.36
CA ALA A 39 1.73 4.39 8.30
C ALA A 39 0.68 4.58 7.17
N SER A 40 -0.09 3.54 6.89
CA SER A 40 -1.23 3.62 5.97
C SER A 40 -2.31 4.58 6.49
N ALA A 41 -2.58 4.60 7.80
CA ALA A 41 -3.52 5.54 8.41
C ALA A 41 -2.97 6.98 8.39
N ALA A 42 -1.68 7.18 8.66
CA ALA A 42 -1.01 8.48 8.56
C ALA A 42 -1.16 9.09 7.16
N LEU A 43 -0.90 8.30 6.10
CA LEU A 43 -1.10 8.71 4.71
C LEU A 43 -2.56 9.00 4.35
N ALA A 44 -3.51 8.54 5.18
CA ALA A 44 -4.94 8.80 5.05
C ALA A 44 -5.43 9.91 6.02
N GLY A 45 -4.52 10.61 6.70
CA GLY A 45 -4.82 11.76 7.56
C GLY A 45 -4.98 11.45 9.05
N ALA A 46 -4.50 10.29 9.52
CA ALA A 46 -4.51 9.91 10.94
C ALA A 46 -3.12 9.45 11.39
N ASP A 47 -2.22 10.41 11.64
CA ASP A 47 -0.83 10.15 12.03
C ASP A 47 -0.66 10.00 13.55
N TRP A 48 -1.05 8.84 14.07
CA TRP A 48 -0.88 8.53 15.49
C TRP A 48 0.50 7.97 15.80
N PRO A 49 1.09 8.27 16.98
CA PRO A 49 2.27 7.54 17.47
C PRO A 49 2.01 6.03 17.59
N LEU A 50 3.03 5.19 17.34
CA LEU A 50 2.88 3.73 17.38
C LEU A 50 2.38 3.23 18.74
N GLU A 51 2.87 3.83 19.82
CA GLU A 51 2.50 3.50 21.20
C GLU A 51 1.04 3.82 21.49
N GLU A 52 0.47 4.84 20.83
CA GLU A 52 -0.95 5.13 20.93
C GLU A 52 -1.79 4.04 20.25
N VAL A 53 -1.38 3.62 19.05
CA VAL A 53 -2.03 2.51 18.32
C VAL A 53 -1.99 1.21 19.14
N ARG A 54 -0.90 0.95 19.86
CA ARG A 54 -0.74 -0.24 20.73
C ARG A 54 -1.63 -0.19 21.98
N ARG A 55 -1.86 0.99 22.55
CA ARG A 55 -2.64 1.16 23.80
C ARG A 55 -4.14 1.15 23.57
N ARG A 56 -4.62 1.64 22.42
CA ARG A 56 -6.06 1.73 22.14
C ARG A 56 -6.66 0.38 21.75
N SER A 57 -7.88 0.16 22.23
CA SER A 57 -8.73 -0.97 21.84
C SER A 57 -10.01 -0.51 21.14
N ASP A 58 -10.40 0.75 21.26
CA ASP A 58 -11.55 1.36 20.59
C ASP A 58 -11.10 2.27 19.44
N PHE A 59 -11.62 2.01 18.26
CA PHE A 59 -11.35 2.71 17.01
C PHE A 59 -12.63 3.29 16.37
N GLY A 60 -13.74 3.40 17.13
CA GLY A 60 -15.02 3.94 16.62
C GLY A 60 -15.28 5.41 16.97
N ALA A 61 -14.62 5.92 18.01
CA ALA A 61 -14.96 7.17 18.69
C ALA A 61 -14.93 8.42 17.80
N ASP A 62 -13.91 8.55 16.95
CA ASP A 62 -13.66 9.75 16.14
C ASP A 62 -13.20 9.40 14.70
N PRO A 63 -13.17 10.37 13.76
CA PRO A 63 -12.78 10.12 12.38
C PRO A 63 -11.36 9.56 12.19
N GLU A 64 -10.38 10.02 12.97
CA GLU A 64 -9.01 9.52 12.88
C GLU A 64 -8.92 8.08 13.43
N ALA A 65 -9.55 7.83 14.57
CA ALA A 65 -9.65 6.50 15.17
C ALA A 65 -10.27 5.49 14.18
N ARG A 66 -11.31 5.88 13.45
CA ARG A 66 -11.91 5.04 12.41
C ARG A 66 -10.96 4.74 11.26
N THR A 67 -10.16 5.72 10.83
CA THR A 67 -9.13 5.55 9.80
C THR A 67 -8.02 4.60 10.25
N VAL A 68 -7.55 4.74 11.49
CA VAL A 68 -6.57 3.81 12.09
C VAL A 68 -7.16 2.40 12.20
N GLY A 69 -8.37 2.27 12.72
CA GLY A 69 -9.08 0.99 12.83
C GLY A 69 -9.31 0.31 11.47
N ALA A 70 -9.64 1.08 10.44
CA ALA A 70 -9.77 0.60 9.07
C ALA A 70 -8.47 -0.02 8.56
N ALA A 71 -7.35 0.68 8.72
CA ALA A 71 -6.04 0.20 8.31
C ALA A 71 -5.62 -1.07 9.09
N LEU A 72 -5.90 -1.13 10.40
CA LEU A 72 -5.63 -2.32 11.23
C LEU A 72 -6.44 -3.53 10.79
N ARG A 73 -7.76 -3.38 10.59
CA ARG A 73 -8.65 -4.46 10.13
C ARG A 73 -8.20 -4.99 8.77
N ILE A 74 -7.89 -4.10 7.83
CA ILE A 74 -7.38 -4.47 6.51
C ILE A 74 -6.06 -5.24 6.61
N ALA A 75 -5.10 -4.74 7.40
CA ALA A 75 -3.79 -5.38 7.56
C ALA A 75 -3.90 -6.79 8.16
N ALA A 76 -4.81 -6.99 9.11
CA ALA A 76 -5.07 -8.29 9.72
C ALA A 76 -5.68 -9.32 8.75
N GLU A 77 -6.45 -8.87 7.76
CA GLU A 77 -7.17 -9.77 6.85
C GLU A 77 -6.46 -9.99 5.50
N ALA A 78 -5.54 -9.11 5.09
CA ALA A 78 -4.89 -9.15 3.77
C ALA A 78 -4.30 -10.52 3.40
N GLY A 79 -3.68 -11.23 4.37
CA GLY A 79 -3.10 -12.56 4.15
C GLY A 79 -4.13 -13.66 3.88
N GLN A 80 -5.38 -13.50 4.33
CA GLN A 80 -6.46 -14.49 4.12
C GLN A 80 -7.10 -14.35 2.73
N LEU A 81 -6.87 -13.22 2.06
CA LEU A 81 -7.49 -12.89 0.77
C LEU A 81 -6.67 -13.38 -0.43
N LEU A 82 -5.50 -14.00 -0.22
CA LEU A 82 -4.56 -14.38 -1.28
C LEU A 82 -5.13 -15.41 -2.27
N SER A 83 -5.87 -16.41 -1.78
CA SER A 83 -6.48 -17.43 -2.64
C SER A 83 -7.60 -16.84 -3.50
N ILE A 84 -8.40 -15.94 -2.92
CA ILE A 84 -9.47 -15.23 -3.62
C ILE A 84 -8.87 -14.25 -4.64
N TRP A 85 -7.81 -13.54 -4.28
CA TRP A 85 -7.15 -12.55 -5.15
C TRP A 85 -6.74 -13.14 -6.50
N ARG A 86 -6.25 -14.40 -6.53
CA ARG A 86 -5.84 -15.07 -7.77
C ARG A 86 -6.99 -15.28 -8.77
N HIS A 87 -8.23 -15.30 -8.31
CA HIS A 87 -9.39 -15.66 -9.13
C HIS A 87 -10.42 -14.52 -9.24
N SER A 88 -10.55 -13.71 -8.18
CA SER A 88 -11.56 -12.67 -8.03
C SER A 88 -10.99 -11.39 -7.37
N PRO A 89 -10.03 -10.68 -8.01
CA PRO A 89 -9.48 -9.43 -7.48
C PRO A 89 -10.55 -8.40 -7.06
N LEU A 90 -11.62 -8.23 -7.85
CA LEU A 90 -12.70 -7.28 -7.53
C LEU A 90 -13.45 -7.64 -6.24
N GLN A 91 -13.63 -8.94 -5.96
CA GLN A 91 -14.24 -9.39 -4.71
C GLN A 91 -13.35 -9.06 -3.51
N VAL A 92 -12.03 -9.18 -3.68
CA VAL A 92 -11.07 -8.78 -2.64
C VAL A 92 -11.12 -7.27 -2.41
N LEU A 93 -11.16 -6.45 -3.46
CA LEU A 93 -11.28 -4.99 -3.31
C LEU A 93 -12.59 -4.60 -2.61
N ALA A 94 -13.70 -5.24 -2.96
CA ALA A 94 -14.97 -5.05 -2.27
C ALA A 94 -14.89 -5.44 -0.78
N ARG A 95 -14.24 -6.57 -0.47
CA ARG A 95 -14.02 -7.01 0.92
C ARG A 95 -13.14 -6.04 1.70
N LEU A 96 -12.05 -5.54 1.11
CA LEU A 96 -11.19 -4.54 1.72
C LEU A 96 -11.97 -3.25 2.02
N HIS A 97 -12.82 -2.80 1.09
CA HIS A 97 -13.67 -1.63 1.33
C HIS A 97 -14.66 -1.87 2.47
N LEU A 98 -15.34 -3.03 2.52
CA LEU A 98 -16.23 -3.41 3.62
C LEU A 98 -15.52 -3.34 4.98
N LEU A 99 -14.27 -3.83 5.07
CA LEU A 99 -13.48 -3.78 6.30
C LEU A 99 -13.08 -2.35 6.69
N ALA A 100 -12.83 -1.50 5.70
CA ALA A 100 -12.45 -0.12 5.92
C ALA A 100 -13.61 0.67 6.54
N VAL A 101 -14.76 0.70 5.87
CA VAL A 101 -15.91 1.49 6.29
C VAL A 101 -16.57 0.96 7.55
N GLY A 102 -16.51 -0.37 7.79
CA GLY A 102 -17.21 -1.02 8.88
C GLY A 102 -18.72 -1.15 8.64
N ASP A 103 -19.46 -1.40 9.71
CA ASP A 103 -20.91 -1.63 9.63
C ASP A 103 -21.66 -0.30 9.50
N GLY A 104 -22.58 -0.21 8.53
CA GLY A 104 -23.55 0.89 8.44
C GLY A 104 -23.47 1.77 7.17
N ASP A 105 -22.46 1.60 6.32
CA ASP A 105 -22.41 2.29 5.03
C ASP A 105 -23.13 1.47 3.93
N PRO A 106 -24.25 1.95 3.34
CA PRO A 106 -24.92 1.27 2.24
C PRO A 106 -24.08 1.22 0.93
N ALA A 107 -22.99 1.98 0.85
CA ALA A 107 -22.00 1.94 -0.21
C ALA A 107 -20.83 0.97 0.07
N ALA A 108 -20.81 0.30 1.23
CA ALA A 108 -19.77 -0.64 1.59
C ALA A 108 -19.60 -1.73 0.52
N GLY A 109 -18.36 -1.99 0.13
CA GLY A 109 -18.00 -3.01 -0.87
C GLY A 109 -18.42 -2.75 -2.32
N ARG A 110 -19.12 -1.66 -2.65
CA ARG A 110 -19.46 -1.33 -4.05
C ARG A 110 -18.65 -0.14 -4.56
N PRO A 111 -18.19 -0.17 -5.84
CA PRO A 111 -17.65 1.02 -6.47
C PRO A 111 -18.68 2.17 -6.50
N ARG A 112 -18.17 3.39 -6.59
CA ARG A 112 -18.95 4.62 -6.67
C ARG A 112 -19.76 4.69 -7.97
N ARG A 113 -20.97 5.21 -7.88
CA ARG A 113 -21.91 5.42 -9.00
C ARG A 113 -21.77 6.82 -9.58
N ALA A 114 -22.40 7.05 -10.73
CA ALA A 114 -22.47 8.38 -11.32
C ALA A 114 -23.04 9.40 -10.30
N GLY A 115 -22.37 10.54 -10.14
CA GLY A 115 -22.74 11.56 -9.17
C GLY A 115 -22.21 11.36 -7.75
N GLU A 116 -21.65 10.19 -7.41
CA GLU A 116 -20.99 9.96 -6.12
C GLU A 116 -19.54 10.49 -6.15
N GLY A 117 -19.15 11.23 -5.11
CA GLY A 117 -17.80 11.75 -4.95
C GLY A 117 -16.76 10.67 -4.64
N ALA A 118 -15.50 10.95 -4.96
CA ALA A 118 -14.36 10.17 -4.52
C ALA A 118 -13.60 10.92 -3.44
N GLU A 119 -12.98 10.19 -2.51
CA GLU A 119 -12.13 10.82 -1.49
C GLU A 119 -10.99 11.64 -2.10
N VAL A 120 -10.57 12.66 -1.35
CA VAL A 120 -9.32 13.36 -1.61
C VAL A 120 -8.16 12.50 -1.12
N LEU A 121 -7.22 12.18 -2.01
CA LEU A 121 -5.98 11.50 -1.63
C LEU A 121 -5.02 12.47 -0.95
N PHE A 122 -4.26 11.98 0.01
CA PHE A 122 -3.26 12.75 0.77
C PHE A 122 -3.88 13.96 1.51
N PRO A 123 -4.88 13.72 2.39
CA PRO A 123 -5.59 14.80 3.09
C PRO A 123 -4.72 15.55 4.11
N GLN A 124 -3.58 14.98 4.50
CA GLN A 124 -2.59 15.57 5.40
C GLN A 124 -1.23 15.59 4.72
N GLU A 125 -0.44 16.65 4.96
CA GLU A 125 0.96 16.67 4.55
C GLU A 125 1.82 15.90 5.56
N LEU A 126 2.57 14.92 5.09
CA LEU A 126 3.66 14.29 5.82
C LEU A 126 4.97 14.76 5.23
N GLU A 127 5.83 15.33 6.07
CA GLU A 127 7.18 15.70 5.70
C GLU A 127 8.07 14.45 5.55
N PRO A 128 9.01 14.42 4.60
CA PRO A 128 10.02 13.39 4.56
C PRO A 128 10.82 13.35 5.86
N VAL A 129 11.15 12.15 6.34
CA VAL A 129 12.02 12.03 7.52
C VAL A 129 13.43 12.48 7.15
N GLU A 130 14.10 13.23 8.04
CA GLU A 130 15.41 13.85 7.76
C GLU A 130 16.49 12.86 7.28
N SER A 131 16.41 11.61 7.74
CA SER A 131 17.35 10.53 7.37
C SER A 131 17.10 9.91 5.98
N VAL A 132 16.04 10.32 5.28
CA VAL A 132 15.67 9.82 3.97
C VAL A 132 15.91 10.90 2.93
N GLU A 133 16.87 10.64 2.05
CA GLU A 133 17.15 11.52 0.92
C GLU A 133 15.96 11.51 -0.05
N VAL A 134 15.34 12.66 -0.22
CA VAL A 134 14.34 12.92 -1.25
C VAL A 134 14.90 14.02 -2.14
N GLU A 135 14.88 13.78 -3.45
CA GLU A 135 15.34 14.77 -4.42
C GLU A 135 14.50 16.05 -4.27
N ALA A 136 15.15 17.17 -4.00
CA ALA A 136 14.50 18.46 -3.90
C ALA A 136 13.98 18.83 -5.30
N VAL A 137 12.66 18.92 -5.42
CA VAL A 137 12.01 19.36 -6.65
C VAL A 137 11.39 20.71 -6.39
N ASP A 138 11.79 21.70 -7.19
CA ASP A 138 11.29 23.06 -7.10
C ASP A 138 9.77 23.15 -7.31
N GLY A 139 9.17 24.13 -6.65
CA GLY A 139 7.74 24.43 -6.74
C GLY A 139 6.85 23.51 -5.88
N PRO A 140 5.56 23.83 -5.74
CA PRO A 140 4.64 23.03 -4.94
C PRO A 140 4.42 21.63 -5.55
N PRO A 141 4.03 20.63 -4.75
CA PRO A 141 3.59 19.34 -5.26
C PRO A 141 2.38 19.52 -6.21
N PRO A 142 2.26 18.70 -7.27
CA PRO A 142 1.17 18.82 -8.23
C PRO A 142 -0.17 18.49 -7.59
N VAL A 143 -1.21 19.20 -8.01
CA VAL A 143 -2.61 18.83 -7.74
C VAL A 143 -2.97 17.67 -8.65
N LEU A 144 -3.48 16.58 -8.07
CA LEU A 144 -3.89 15.41 -8.83
C LEU A 144 -5.18 15.71 -9.61
N PRO A 145 -5.36 15.14 -10.82
CA PRO A 145 -6.60 15.30 -11.56
C PRO A 145 -7.80 14.73 -10.77
N PRO A 146 -9.04 15.15 -11.09
CA PRO A 146 -10.24 14.54 -10.52
C PRO A 146 -10.29 13.04 -10.82
N ALA A 147 -11.01 12.29 -9.99
CA ALA A 147 -11.22 10.87 -10.24
C ALA A 147 -12.05 10.67 -11.53
N PRO A 148 -11.80 9.60 -12.31
CA PRO A 148 -12.55 9.33 -13.53
C PRO A 148 -14.07 9.20 -13.33
N GLY A 149 -14.86 9.14 -14.41
CA GLY A 149 -16.29 8.81 -14.31
C GLY A 149 -16.53 7.37 -13.81
N ALA A 150 -17.71 7.08 -13.26
CA ALA A 150 -18.05 5.75 -12.75
C ALA A 150 -17.96 4.64 -13.82
N GLU A 151 -18.33 4.94 -15.06
CA GLU A 151 -18.23 4.01 -16.19
C GLU A 151 -16.76 3.69 -16.53
N GLU A 152 -15.89 4.70 -16.55
CA GLU A 152 -14.45 4.49 -16.79
C GLU A 152 -13.83 3.68 -15.65
N VAL A 153 -14.19 3.97 -14.40
CA VAL A 153 -13.75 3.19 -13.23
C VAL A 153 -14.14 1.71 -13.39
N ALA A 154 -15.40 1.43 -13.73
CA ALA A 154 -15.87 0.06 -13.88
C ALA A 154 -15.10 -0.68 -14.99
N ALA A 155 -14.91 -0.03 -16.16
CA ALA A 155 -14.19 -0.62 -17.28
C ALA A 155 -12.72 -0.91 -16.95
N ARG A 156 -12.02 0.03 -16.30
CA ARG A 156 -10.60 -0.12 -15.95
C ARG A 156 -10.37 -1.10 -14.80
N LEU A 157 -11.26 -1.15 -13.82
CA LEU A 157 -11.24 -2.18 -12.78
C LEU A 157 -11.40 -3.58 -13.37
N ASP A 158 -12.35 -3.75 -14.27
CA ASP A 158 -12.58 -5.02 -14.96
C ASP A 158 -11.35 -5.42 -15.80
N GLN A 159 -10.76 -4.49 -16.55
CA GLN A 159 -9.50 -4.72 -17.27
C GLN A 159 -8.35 -5.13 -16.32
N LEU A 160 -8.16 -4.42 -15.21
CA LEU A 160 -7.15 -4.75 -14.21
C LEU A 160 -7.38 -6.15 -13.63
N SER A 161 -8.63 -6.49 -13.32
CA SER A 161 -9.00 -7.81 -12.79
C SER A 161 -8.68 -8.92 -13.78
N ARG A 162 -9.04 -8.76 -15.07
CA ARG A 162 -8.72 -9.74 -16.11
C ARG A 162 -7.21 -9.95 -16.26
N LEU A 163 -6.42 -8.87 -16.20
CA LEU A 163 -4.96 -8.96 -16.27
C LEU A 163 -4.36 -9.72 -15.08
N LEU A 164 -4.87 -9.49 -13.87
CA LEU A 164 -4.41 -10.17 -12.67
C LEU A 164 -4.79 -11.66 -12.66
N VAL A 165 -5.99 -12.01 -13.12
CA VAL A 165 -6.41 -13.42 -13.26
C VAL A 165 -5.57 -14.13 -14.32
N ALA A 166 -5.44 -13.55 -15.51
CA ALA A 166 -4.60 -14.09 -16.57
C ALA A 166 -3.16 -14.32 -16.10
N ARG A 167 -2.63 -13.38 -15.30
CA ARG A 167 -1.32 -13.51 -14.67
C ARG A 167 -1.26 -14.69 -13.69
N ALA A 168 -2.27 -14.85 -12.84
CA ALA A 168 -2.33 -15.96 -11.88
C ALA A 168 -2.38 -17.34 -12.58
N GLU A 169 -2.94 -17.39 -13.79
CA GLU A 169 -2.97 -18.57 -14.68
C GLU A 169 -1.65 -18.80 -15.43
N GLY A 170 -0.62 -17.99 -15.17
CA GLY A 170 0.70 -18.13 -15.76
C GLY A 170 0.95 -17.31 -17.02
N GLN A 171 0.07 -16.37 -17.39
CA GLN A 171 0.39 -15.39 -18.43
C GLN A 171 1.31 -14.28 -17.90
N GLY A 172 2.04 -13.60 -18.79
CA GLY A 172 2.93 -12.50 -18.39
C GLY A 172 4.15 -12.93 -17.56
N VAL A 173 4.60 -14.18 -17.74
CA VAL A 173 5.83 -14.73 -17.17
C VAL A 173 6.99 -13.79 -17.49
N GLY A 174 7.83 -13.52 -16.48
CA GLY A 174 8.99 -12.64 -16.61
C GLY A 174 8.75 -11.19 -16.17
N THR A 175 7.49 -10.74 -16.02
CA THR A 175 7.24 -9.42 -15.41
C THR A 175 7.54 -9.48 -13.91
N PRO A 176 8.41 -8.60 -13.37
CA PRO A 176 8.76 -8.63 -11.95
C PRO A 176 7.59 -8.26 -11.03
N ALA A 177 7.49 -8.93 -9.87
CA ALA A 177 6.48 -8.68 -8.84
C ALA A 177 6.35 -7.20 -8.44
N LEU A 178 7.48 -6.49 -8.31
CA LEU A 178 7.50 -5.05 -8.00
C LEU A 178 6.75 -4.23 -9.04
N VAL A 179 6.89 -4.55 -10.32
CA VAL A 179 6.23 -3.82 -11.42
C VAL A 179 4.72 -4.00 -11.30
N VAL A 180 4.25 -5.24 -11.15
CA VAL A 180 2.82 -5.55 -11.03
C VAL A 180 2.22 -4.89 -9.79
N ALA A 181 2.91 -4.97 -8.64
CA ALA A 181 2.46 -4.31 -7.42
C ALA A 181 2.40 -2.79 -7.57
N SER A 182 3.37 -2.18 -8.25
CA SER A 182 3.38 -0.74 -8.53
C SER A 182 2.22 -0.33 -9.44
N VAL A 183 1.94 -1.10 -10.50
CA VAL A 183 0.80 -0.84 -11.40
C VAL A 183 -0.52 -0.96 -10.66
N VAL A 184 -0.73 -2.01 -9.85
CA VAL A 184 -1.95 -2.17 -9.05
C VAL A 184 -2.13 -0.99 -8.09
N HIS A 185 -1.06 -0.58 -7.40
CA HIS A 185 -1.10 0.56 -6.50
C HIS A 185 -1.47 1.86 -7.23
N GLY A 186 -0.78 2.17 -8.32
CA GLY A 186 -1.01 3.39 -9.12
C GLY A 186 -2.39 3.42 -9.75
N GLU A 187 -2.86 2.31 -10.31
CA GLU A 187 -4.16 2.20 -10.96
C GLU A 187 -5.30 2.41 -9.95
N LEU A 188 -5.23 1.77 -8.77
CA LEU A 188 -6.26 1.96 -7.74
C LEU A 188 -6.30 3.40 -7.19
N LEU A 189 -5.14 4.05 -7.03
CA LEU A 189 -5.07 5.47 -6.68
C LEU A 189 -5.60 6.38 -7.81
N ALA A 190 -5.38 6.02 -9.07
CA ALA A 190 -5.92 6.77 -10.21
C ALA A 190 -7.45 6.70 -10.25
N LEU A 191 -8.00 5.49 -10.15
CA LEU A 191 -9.42 5.21 -10.28
C LEU A 191 -10.25 5.75 -9.12
N ARG A 192 -9.72 5.68 -7.88
CA ARG A 192 -10.46 5.94 -6.64
C ARG A 192 -11.86 5.30 -6.69
N PRO A 193 -11.93 3.96 -6.77
CA PRO A 193 -13.18 3.28 -7.10
C PRO A 193 -14.28 3.42 -6.04
N PHE A 194 -13.96 3.78 -4.80
CA PHE A 194 -14.90 3.88 -3.70
C PHE A 194 -15.11 5.34 -3.25
N GLY A 195 -16.16 5.58 -2.46
CA GLY A 195 -16.40 6.88 -1.85
C GLY A 195 -15.31 7.28 -0.84
N ALA A 196 -14.73 6.30 -0.14
CA ALA A 196 -13.71 6.49 0.89
C ALA A 196 -12.69 5.34 0.92
N HIS A 197 -11.57 5.56 1.62
CA HIS A 197 -10.47 4.63 1.92
C HIS A 197 -9.71 4.06 0.72
N ASN A 198 -9.82 4.65 -0.47
CA ASN A 198 -9.10 4.22 -1.68
C ASN A 198 -7.58 4.15 -1.46
N GLY A 199 -6.99 5.13 -0.78
CA GLY A 199 -5.55 5.11 -0.49
C GLY A 199 -5.13 3.90 0.36
N VAL A 200 -5.90 3.58 1.39
CA VAL A 200 -5.64 2.44 2.29
C VAL A 200 -5.80 1.11 1.52
N ILE A 201 -6.86 1.01 0.71
CA ILE A 201 -7.14 -0.17 -0.12
C ILE A 201 -6.06 -0.38 -1.17
N ALA A 202 -5.58 0.68 -1.82
CA ALA A 202 -4.54 0.58 -2.85
C ALA A 202 -3.21 0.06 -2.27
N ARG A 203 -2.82 0.52 -1.07
CA ARG A 203 -1.65 0.00 -0.34
C ARG A 203 -1.82 -1.46 0.09
N ALA A 204 -3.01 -1.84 0.56
CA ALA A 204 -3.30 -3.22 0.90
C ALA A 204 -3.27 -4.15 -0.33
N ALA A 205 -3.82 -3.71 -1.46
CA ALA A 205 -3.76 -4.44 -2.72
C ALA A 205 -2.32 -4.60 -3.22
N GLN A 206 -1.48 -3.56 -3.08
CA GLN A 206 -0.05 -3.65 -3.36
C GLN A 206 0.61 -4.75 -2.53
N ARG A 207 0.33 -4.78 -1.23
CA ARG A 207 0.84 -5.79 -0.29
C ARG A 207 0.39 -7.20 -0.68
N ILE A 208 -0.88 -7.39 -1.02
CA ILE A 208 -1.43 -8.67 -1.50
C ILE A 208 -0.68 -9.15 -2.75
N VAL A 209 -0.39 -8.28 -3.71
CA VAL A 209 0.39 -8.63 -4.91
C VAL A 209 1.82 -9.04 -4.53
N LEU A 210 2.49 -8.28 -3.67
CA LEU A 210 3.87 -8.60 -3.23
C LEU A 210 3.95 -10.00 -2.58
N ILE A 211 2.92 -10.37 -1.80
CA ILE A 211 2.83 -11.70 -1.18
C ILE A 211 2.50 -12.78 -2.23
N ALA A 212 1.47 -12.57 -3.05
CA ALA A 212 0.98 -13.53 -4.02
C ALA A 212 2.02 -13.86 -5.11
N GLU A 213 2.86 -12.88 -5.47
CA GLU A 213 3.95 -13.00 -6.43
C GLU A 213 5.27 -13.49 -5.81
N GLY A 214 5.28 -13.76 -4.50
CA GLY A 214 6.41 -14.34 -3.78
C GLY A 214 7.60 -13.41 -3.58
N LEU A 215 7.45 -12.09 -3.78
CA LEU A 215 8.50 -11.13 -3.44
C LEU A 215 8.60 -10.95 -1.91
N ASP A 216 7.46 -10.91 -1.22
CA ASP A 216 7.38 -10.79 0.24
C ASP A 216 6.35 -11.79 0.82
N PRO A 217 6.60 -13.12 0.72
CA PRO A 217 5.62 -14.15 1.07
C PRO A 217 5.20 -14.17 2.56
N LYS A 218 6.01 -13.57 3.45
CA LYS A 218 5.69 -13.46 4.89
C LYS A 218 5.15 -12.09 5.28
N SER A 219 4.97 -11.21 4.31
CA SER A 219 4.46 -9.86 4.55
C SER A 219 5.30 -9.08 5.57
N ILE A 220 6.63 -9.14 5.44
CA ILE A 220 7.59 -8.52 6.35
C ILE A 220 8.13 -7.20 5.84
N CYS A 221 7.63 -6.68 4.71
CA CYS A 221 8.12 -5.44 4.12
C CYS A 221 6.98 -4.40 4.08
N PRO A 222 6.78 -3.59 5.15
CA PRO A 222 5.73 -2.58 5.18
C PRO A 222 6.10 -1.38 4.29
N ALA A 223 5.77 -1.48 3.00
CA ALA A 223 6.00 -0.39 2.03
C ALA A 223 5.31 0.91 2.46
N GLU A 224 4.22 0.81 3.21
CA GLU A 224 3.46 1.93 3.75
C GLU A 224 4.32 2.82 4.65
N VAL A 225 5.22 2.23 5.45
CA VAL A 225 6.19 2.98 6.26
C VAL A 225 7.11 3.78 5.35
N GLY A 226 7.67 3.16 4.31
CA GLY A 226 8.53 3.86 3.36
C GLY A 226 7.80 4.95 2.57
N LEU A 227 6.52 4.74 2.22
CA LEU A 227 5.69 5.76 1.56
C LEU A 227 5.47 6.98 2.48
N ALA A 228 5.25 6.75 3.78
CA ALA A 228 5.11 7.83 4.76
C ALA A 228 6.44 8.55 5.00
N GLU A 229 7.54 7.82 5.15
CA GLU A 229 8.89 8.38 5.36
C GLU A 229 9.41 9.20 4.17
N LEU A 230 8.97 8.87 2.94
CA LEU A 230 9.28 9.65 1.74
C LEU A 230 8.46 10.95 1.64
N GLY A 231 7.44 11.12 2.49
CA GLY A 231 6.55 12.27 2.50
C GLY A 231 5.49 12.27 1.39
N THR A 232 4.39 12.98 1.66
CA THR A 232 3.24 13.05 0.74
C THR A 232 3.51 13.86 -0.51
N ALA A 233 4.38 14.87 -0.44
CA ALA A 233 4.82 15.65 -1.60
C ALA A 233 5.46 14.78 -2.68
N ALA A 234 6.42 13.93 -2.29
CA ALA A 234 7.09 13.01 -3.21
C ALA A 234 6.12 11.96 -3.77
N HIS A 235 5.18 11.49 -2.94
CA HIS A 235 4.14 10.56 -3.36
C HIS A 235 3.25 11.18 -4.45
N ARG A 236 2.74 12.40 -4.23
CA ARG A 236 1.91 13.11 -5.22
C ARG A 236 2.64 13.34 -6.54
N ARG A 237 3.93 13.70 -6.51
CA ARG A 237 4.75 13.85 -7.72
C ARG A 237 4.90 12.53 -8.47
N ALA A 238 5.23 11.46 -7.77
CA ALA A 238 5.39 10.14 -8.39
C ALA A 238 4.07 9.65 -9.00
N LEU A 239 2.95 9.83 -8.30
CA LEU A 239 1.63 9.49 -8.81
C LEU A 239 1.22 10.36 -10.00
N ALA A 240 1.52 11.66 -9.99
CA ALA A 240 1.30 12.52 -11.16
C ALA A 240 2.10 12.04 -12.38
N GLY A 241 3.34 11.59 -12.18
CA GLY A 241 4.13 10.94 -13.22
C GLY A 241 3.46 9.67 -13.77
N TYR A 242 2.93 8.80 -12.89
CA TYR A 242 2.16 7.63 -13.30
C TYR A 242 0.92 8.02 -14.13
N LEU A 243 0.17 9.02 -13.68
CA LEU A 243 -1.06 9.50 -14.33
C LEU A 243 -0.82 10.15 -15.69
N ALA A 244 0.39 10.67 -15.94
CA ALA A 244 0.76 11.19 -17.25
C ALA A 244 0.82 10.09 -18.34
N GLY A 245 0.91 8.82 -17.95
CA GLY A 245 0.90 7.68 -18.87
C GLY A 245 2.15 7.58 -19.76
N THR A 246 3.21 8.33 -19.44
CA THR A 246 4.47 8.30 -20.20
C THR A 246 5.39 7.19 -19.71
N PRO A 247 6.29 6.66 -20.58
CA PRO A 247 7.30 5.70 -20.16
C PRO A 247 8.17 6.20 -18.99
N GLU A 248 8.55 7.47 -19.01
CA GLU A 248 9.38 8.11 -17.98
C GLU A 248 8.61 8.21 -16.65
N GLY A 249 7.35 8.62 -16.69
CA GLY A 249 6.48 8.71 -15.53
C GLY A 249 6.22 7.35 -14.88
N MET A 250 5.97 6.33 -15.69
CA MET A 250 5.86 4.94 -15.23
C MET A 250 7.16 4.45 -14.60
N ALA A 251 8.31 4.70 -15.22
CA ALA A 251 9.61 4.31 -14.69
C ALA A 251 9.91 4.99 -13.35
N ALA A 252 9.58 6.28 -13.22
CA ALA A 252 9.71 7.05 -11.98
C ALA A 252 8.79 6.52 -10.87
N TRP A 253 7.54 6.16 -11.20
CA TRP A 253 6.60 5.56 -10.26
C TRP A 253 7.07 4.20 -9.72
N ILE A 254 7.58 3.33 -10.60
CA ILE A 254 8.11 2.02 -10.19
C ILE A 254 9.38 2.21 -9.33
N ALA A 255 10.25 3.15 -9.69
CA ALA A 255 11.43 3.48 -8.89
C ALA A 255 11.04 4.02 -7.51
N TYR A 256 10.05 4.91 -7.42
CA TYR A 256 9.48 5.41 -6.18
C TYR A 256 8.92 4.28 -5.31
N SER A 257 8.11 3.40 -5.89
CA SER A 257 7.56 2.22 -5.21
C SER A 257 8.66 1.29 -4.70
N GLY A 258 9.72 1.09 -5.47
CA GLY A 258 10.89 0.32 -5.05
C GLY A 258 11.68 0.98 -3.91
N ARG A 259 11.80 2.31 -3.89
CA ARG A 259 12.39 3.05 -2.76
C ARG A 259 11.57 2.86 -1.49
N ALA A 260 10.25 3.05 -1.57
CA ALA A 260 9.35 2.86 -0.44
C ALA A 260 9.45 1.44 0.15
N LEU A 261 9.48 0.42 -0.71
CA LEU A 261 9.61 -0.95 -0.25
C LEU A 261 10.96 -1.23 0.44
N ARG A 262 12.07 -0.67 -0.05
CA ARG A 262 13.38 -0.79 0.62
C ARG A 262 13.42 -0.09 1.98
N LEU A 263 12.73 1.04 2.13
CA LEU A 263 12.56 1.69 3.44
C LEU A 263 11.70 0.84 4.38
N GLY A 264 10.65 0.19 3.87
CA GLY A 264 9.91 -0.82 4.63
C GLY A 264 10.79 -2.00 5.08
N VAL A 265 11.68 -2.49 4.21
CA VAL A 265 12.67 -3.52 4.58
C VAL A 265 13.63 -3.03 5.67
N ARG A 266 14.06 -1.77 5.60
CA ARG A 266 14.89 -1.14 6.64
C ARG A 266 14.17 -1.15 7.99
N GLU A 267 12.90 -0.78 8.01
CA GLU A 267 12.08 -0.75 9.23
C GLU A 267 12.00 -2.16 9.88
N SER A 268 11.68 -3.19 9.09
CA SER A 268 11.63 -4.56 9.61
C SER A 268 13.00 -5.11 10.01
N THR A 269 14.08 -4.62 9.41
CA THR A 269 15.45 -4.91 9.87
C THR A 269 15.69 -4.30 11.25
N ALA A 270 15.27 -3.05 11.49
CA ALA A 270 15.36 -2.41 12.80
C ALA A 270 14.54 -3.16 13.87
N VAL A 271 13.34 -3.65 13.51
CA VAL A 271 12.54 -4.53 14.39
C VAL A 271 13.31 -5.81 14.73
N CYS A 272 13.90 -6.47 13.72
CA CYS A 272 14.72 -7.65 13.94
C CYS A 272 15.90 -7.39 14.90
N GLU A 273 16.60 -6.26 14.74
CA GLU A 273 17.71 -5.88 15.61
C GLU A 273 17.24 -5.57 17.04
N ALA A 274 16.11 -4.88 17.19
CA ALA A 274 15.51 -4.60 18.48
C ALA A 274 15.07 -5.89 19.20
N MET A 275 14.47 -6.85 18.48
CA MET A 275 14.13 -8.18 18.99
C MET A 275 15.38 -8.95 19.45
N GLN A 276 16.48 -8.85 18.72
CA GLN A 276 17.75 -9.47 19.11
C GLN A 276 18.33 -8.85 20.39
N ARG A 277 18.06 -7.56 20.64
CA ARG A 277 18.42 -6.85 21.87
C ARG A 277 17.41 -7.03 23.02
N GLY A 278 16.28 -7.70 22.79
CA GLY A 278 15.22 -7.91 23.78
C GLY A 278 14.34 -6.68 24.02
N MET A 279 14.18 -5.80 23.02
CA MET A 279 13.53 -4.48 23.15
C MET A 279 12.17 -4.36 22.42
N VAL A 280 11.60 -5.49 21.97
CA VAL A 280 10.29 -5.56 21.29
C VAL A 280 9.42 -6.55 22.02
#